data_AF-A0A4Y6S2W5-F1
#
_entry.id   AF-A0A4Y6S2W5-F1
#
_cell.length_a   1.000
_cell.length_b   1.000
_cell.length_c   1.000
_cell.angle_alpha   90.00
_cell.angle_beta   90.00
_cell.angle_gamma   90.00
#
_symmetry.space_group_name_H-M   'P 1'
#
loop_
_entity.id
_entity.type
_entity.pdbx_description
1 polymer ?
#
loop_
_entity_poly.entity_id
_entity_poly.type
_entity_poly.pdbx_seq_one_letter_code
_entity_poly.pdbx_strand_id
1 'polypeptide(L)'
;MSETQNSTDTDKTMDVVTRLTRAAQIPLLVGLAIGMVLFLITFFVDIYEAIATYEFMDRKKTILLILNMLDMVFIANLVIMVATNTYNTFRIKASAHGEDYVQRGQKAYRRMKHRIVSTIIIISSIHVLGELLEFSKTSPLQVAALFGFHLVLLATYIVTNVLETNER
;
A
#
# COMPACT_ATOMS: atom_id res chain seq x y z
N MET A 1 -32.71 -19.34 -32.14
CA MET A 1 -31.27 -19.65 -32.32
C MET A 1 -30.35 -18.54 -31.76
N SER A 2 -30.80 -17.70 -30.82
CA SER A 2 -30.05 -16.51 -30.37
C SER A 2 -29.49 -16.61 -28.94
N GLU A 3 -29.99 -17.52 -28.10
CA GLU A 3 -29.52 -17.70 -26.71
C GLU A 3 -28.20 -18.48 -26.60
N THR A 4 -27.93 -19.44 -27.51
CA THR A 4 -26.74 -20.29 -27.46
C THR A 4 -25.46 -19.58 -27.90
N GLN A 5 -25.58 -18.50 -28.67
CA GLN A 5 -24.44 -17.71 -29.17
C GLN A 5 -23.95 -16.69 -28.12
N ASN A 6 -24.86 -16.16 -27.30
CA ASN A 6 -24.54 -15.19 -26.25
C ASN A 6 -23.78 -15.81 -25.05
N SER A 7 -24.10 -17.07 -24.69
CA SER A 7 -23.38 -17.79 -23.63
C SER A 7 -21.95 -18.15 -24.02
N THR A 8 -21.71 -18.49 -25.29
CA THR A 8 -20.39 -18.92 -25.78
C THR A 8 -19.39 -17.77 -25.92
N ASP A 9 -19.85 -16.55 -26.23
CA ASP A 9 -18.98 -15.36 -26.30
C ASP A 9 -18.66 -14.77 -24.91
N THR A 10 -19.63 -14.83 -23.99
CA THR A 10 -19.44 -14.42 -22.59
C THR A 10 -18.38 -15.30 -21.91
N ASP A 11 -18.41 -16.61 -22.14
CA ASP A 11 -17.48 -17.57 -21.55
C ASP A 11 -16.04 -17.37 -22.06
N LYS A 12 -15.86 -17.19 -23.38
CA LYS A 12 -14.54 -16.91 -23.99
C LYS A 12 -13.93 -15.60 -23.51
N THR A 13 -14.75 -14.55 -23.35
CA THR A 13 -14.27 -13.24 -22.90
C THR A 13 -13.82 -13.30 -21.44
N MET A 14 -14.56 -14.03 -20.59
CA MET A 14 -14.23 -14.24 -19.18
C MET A 14 -12.93 -15.05 -18.98
N ASP A 15 -12.66 -16.00 -19.87
CA ASP A 15 -11.41 -16.77 -19.91
C ASP A 15 -10.19 -15.93 -20.32
N VAL A 16 -10.35 -15.04 -21.29
CA VAL A 16 -9.27 -14.12 -21.71
C VAL A 16 -8.92 -13.16 -20.58
N VAL A 17 -9.92 -12.54 -19.96
CA VAL A 17 -9.72 -11.62 -18.82
C VAL A 17 -9.02 -12.35 -17.66
N THR A 18 -9.43 -13.57 -17.35
CA THR A 18 -8.83 -14.35 -16.24
C THR A 18 -7.37 -14.72 -16.52
N ARG A 19 -7.04 -15.13 -17.74
CA ARG A 19 -5.67 -15.46 -18.14
C ARG A 19 -4.75 -14.25 -18.15
N LEU A 20 -5.22 -13.12 -18.71
CA LEU A 20 -4.47 -11.86 -18.72
C LEU A 20 -4.20 -11.35 -17.31
N THR A 21 -5.23 -11.37 -16.44
CA THR A 21 -5.08 -10.97 -15.04
C THR A 21 -4.03 -11.83 -14.31
N ARG A 22 -4.01 -13.15 -14.56
CA ARG A 22 -3.02 -14.06 -13.97
C ARG A 22 -1.60 -13.77 -14.48
N ALA A 23 -1.45 -13.55 -15.78
CA ALA A 23 -0.15 -13.24 -16.38
C ALA A 23 0.41 -11.92 -15.83
N ALA A 24 -0.43 -10.93 -15.55
CA ALA A 24 -0.03 -9.65 -14.97
C ALA A 24 0.40 -9.75 -13.49
N GLN A 25 -0.09 -10.71 -12.71
CA GLN A 25 0.28 -10.88 -11.29
C GLN A 25 1.74 -11.28 -11.08
N ILE A 26 2.32 -12.06 -12.00
CA ILE A 26 3.71 -12.54 -11.92
C ILE A 26 4.73 -11.38 -12.02
N PRO A 27 4.72 -10.53 -13.07
CA PRO A 27 5.67 -9.42 -13.17
C PRO A 27 5.46 -8.39 -12.06
N LEU A 28 4.22 -8.19 -11.57
CA LEU A 28 3.96 -7.36 -10.41
C LEU A 28 4.68 -7.88 -9.16
N LEU A 29 4.58 -9.18 -8.87
CA LEU A 29 5.25 -9.77 -7.71
C LEU A 29 6.77 -9.67 -7.82
N VAL A 30 7.32 -9.90 -9.02
CA VAL A 30 8.76 -9.73 -9.29
C VAL A 30 9.18 -8.27 -9.10
N GLY A 31 8.41 -7.32 -9.62
CA GLY A 31 8.66 -5.89 -9.44
C GLY A 31 8.65 -5.47 -7.98
N LEU A 32 7.68 -5.95 -7.20
CA LEU A 32 7.62 -5.71 -5.75
C LEU A 32 8.83 -6.31 -5.03
N ALA A 33 9.28 -7.51 -5.40
CA ALA A 33 10.47 -8.12 -4.82
C ALA A 33 11.75 -7.32 -5.11
N ILE A 34 11.91 -6.85 -6.36
CA ILE A 34 13.05 -5.99 -6.74
C ILE A 34 12.99 -4.67 -5.97
N GLY A 35 11.82 -4.04 -5.88
CA GLY A 35 11.62 -2.81 -5.10
C GLY A 35 11.99 -2.99 -3.63
N MET A 36 11.63 -4.13 -3.02
CA MET A 36 12.02 -4.46 -1.64
C MET A 36 13.54 -4.58 -1.48
N VAL A 37 14.24 -5.19 -2.43
CA VAL A 37 15.71 -5.28 -2.41
C VAL A 37 16.33 -3.89 -2.51
N LEU A 38 15.82 -3.02 -3.38
CA LEU A 38 16.29 -1.64 -3.50
C LEU A 38 16.10 -0.87 -2.19
N PHE A 39 14.92 -0.96 -1.57
CA PHE A 39 14.68 -0.35 -0.26
C PHE A 39 15.62 -0.87 0.83
N LEU A 40 15.90 -2.17 0.85
CA LEU A 40 16.83 -2.73 1.81
C LEU A 40 18.23 -2.15 1.62
N ILE A 41 18.70 -2.01 0.38
CA ILE A 41 20.00 -1.41 0.07
C ILE A 41 20.02 0.05 0.51
N THR A 42 19.03 0.86 0.11
CA THR A 42 18.95 2.28 0.48
C THR A 42 18.93 2.47 1.99
N PHE A 43 18.16 1.65 2.72
CA PHE A 43 18.10 1.69 4.17
C PHE A 43 19.49 1.52 4.83
N PHE A 44 20.31 0.58 4.34
CA PHE A 44 21.67 0.42 4.85
C PHE A 44 22.62 1.53 4.40
N VAL A 45 22.44 2.07 3.20
CA VAL A 45 23.21 3.22 2.72
C VAL A 45 22.96 4.44 3.60
N ASP A 46 21.70 4.75 3.93
CA ASP A 46 21.35 5.88 4.79
C ASP A 46 21.96 5.76 6.20
N ILE A 47 21.96 4.55 6.77
CA ILE A 47 22.64 4.26 8.04
C ILE A 47 24.14 4.50 7.92
N TYR A 48 24.76 3.95 6.87
CA TYR A 48 26.20 4.05 6.66
C TYR A 48 26.61 5.52 6.48
N GLU A 49 25.86 6.27 5.68
CA GLU A 49 26.11 7.68 5.45
C GLU A 49 26.01 8.47 6.75
N ALA A 50 24.95 8.28 7.54
CA ALA A 50 24.77 8.95 8.82
C ALA A 50 25.91 8.70 9.82
N ILE A 51 26.48 7.49 9.82
CA ILE A 51 27.65 7.15 10.63
C ILE A 51 28.90 7.85 10.07
N ALA A 52 29.10 7.82 8.76
CA ALA A 52 30.27 8.38 8.09
C ALA A 52 30.37 9.91 8.21
N THR A 53 29.25 10.63 8.22
CA THR A 53 29.19 12.10 8.35
C THR A 53 28.95 12.58 9.78
N TYR A 54 28.91 11.68 10.77
CA TYR A 54 28.65 12.02 12.19
C TYR A 54 27.35 12.79 12.43
N GLU A 55 26.35 12.61 11.56
CA GLU A 55 25.09 13.36 11.66
C GLU A 55 24.33 13.08 12.96
N PHE A 56 24.57 11.91 13.55
CA PHE A 56 24.00 11.51 14.82
C PHE A 56 24.39 12.41 16.01
N MET A 57 25.44 13.25 15.87
CA MET A 57 25.85 14.21 16.89
C MET A 57 24.90 15.42 16.98
N ASP A 58 24.18 15.74 15.91
CA ASP A 58 23.15 16.78 15.91
C ASP A 58 21.78 16.13 16.18
N ARG A 59 21.21 16.43 17.35
CA ARG A 59 19.89 15.91 17.76
C ARG A 59 18.80 16.12 16.71
N LYS A 60 18.80 17.24 15.99
CA LYS A 60 17.81 17.49 14.93
C LYS A 60 18.02 16.52 13.77
N LYS A 61 19.25 16.39 13.27
CA LYS A 61 19.59 15.47 12.18
C LYS A 61 19.28 14.01 12.55
N THR A 62 19.58 13.59 13.78
CA THR A 62 19.24 12.24 14.25
C THR A 62 17.75 11.95 14.20
N ILE A 63 16.91 12.91 14.59
CA ILE A 63 15.44 12.74 14.53
C ILE A 63 14.98 12.59 13.07
N LEU A 64 15.53 13.38 12.16
CA LEU A 64 15.18 13.32 10.74
C LEU A 64 15.63 12.03 10.06
N LEU A 65 16.84 11.57 10.38
CA LEU A 65 17.33 10.27 9.93
C LEU A 65 16.39 9.15 10.36
N ILE A 66 16.03 9.09 11.65
CA ILE A 66 15.12 8.07 12.18
C ILE A 66 13.76 8.17 11.47
N LEU A 67 13.27 9.38 11.22
CA LEU A 67 12.00 9.58 10.54
C LEU A 67 12.01 9.09 9.09
N ASN A 68 13.06 9.37 8.33
CA ASN A 68 13.23 8.89 6.96
C ASN A 68 13.31 7.36 6.93
N MET A 69 14.09 6.77 7.85
CA MET A 69 14.19 5.32 7.96
C MET A 69 12.85 4.67 8.32
N LEU A 70 12.10 5.32 9.20
CA LEU A 70 10.78 4.86 9.62
C LEU A 70 9.80 4.93 8.44
N ASP A 71 9.81 5.99 7.62
CA ASP A 71 9.00 6.07 6.39
C ASP A 71 9.29 4.91 5.43
N MET A 72 10.57 4.61 5.14
CA MET A 72 10.95 3.46 4.30
C MET A 72 10.39 2.13 4.84
N VAL A 73 10.48 1.90 6.16
CA VAL A 73 9.93 0.70 6.80
C VAL A 73 8.42 0.61 6.64
N PHE A 74 7.71 1.74 6.75
CA PHE A 74 6.27 1.73 6.56
C PHE A 74 5.87 1.47 5.11
N ILE A 75 6.57 2.05 4.12
CA ILE A 75 6.32 1.74 2.71
C ILE A 75 6.63 0.25 2.45
N ALA A 76 7.71 -0.29 3.02
CA ALA A 76 8.03 -1.72 2.93
C ALA A 76 6.91 -2.61 3.53
N ASN A 77 6.33 -2.22 4.68
CA ASN A 77 5.19 -2.92 5.27
C ASN A 77 3.95 -2.91 4.35
N LEU A 78 3.70 -1.80 3.66
CA LEU A 78 2.63 -1.72 2.65
C LEU A 78 2.94 -2.64 1.46
N VAL A 79 4.17 -2.64 0.96
CA VAL A 79 4.60 -3.51 -0.15
C VAL A 79 4.43 -4.98 0.22
N ILE A 80 4.86 -5.40 1.41
CA ILE A 80 4.70 -6.78 1.91
C ILE A 80 3.21 -7.16 1.97
N MET A 81 2.36 -6.26 2.49
CA MET A 81 0.93 -6.48 2.56
C MET A 81 0.34 -6.70 1.15
N VAL A 82 0.67 -5.83 0.19
CA VAL A 82 0.19 -5.94 -1.19
C VAL A 82 0.74 -7.21 -1.88
N ALA A 83 2.02 -7.52 -1.71
CA ALA A 83 2.66 -8.71 -2.24
C ALA A 83 1.97 -9.99 -1.74
N THR A 84 1.72 -10.06 -0.42
CA THR A 84 1.06 -11.21 0.21
C THR A 84 -0.37 -11.40 -0.31
N ASN A 85 -1.12 -10.31 -0.50
CA ASN A 85 -2.46 -10.37 -1.07
C ASN A 85 -2.46 -10.77 -2.55
N THR A 86 -1.48 -10.29 -3.32
CA THR A 86 -1.29 -10.65 -4.73
C THR A 86 -0.97 -12.14 -4.87
N TYR A 87 -0.05 -12.65 -4.06
CA TYR A 87 0.33 -14.06 -4.01
C TYR A 87 -0.85 -14.97 -3.61
N ASN A 88 -1.60 -14.59 -2.56
CA ASN A 88 -2.77 -15.34 -2.13
C ASN A 88 -3.84 -15.40 -3.22
N THR A 89 -4.08 -14.29 -3.93
CA THR A 89 -5.04 -14.24 -5.04
C THR A 89 -4.60 -15.13 -6.22
N PHE A 90 -3.31 -15.12 -6.56
CA PHE A 90 -2.74 -16.00 -7.58
C PHE A 90 -2.96 -17.48 -7.24
N ARG A 91 -2.70 -17.88 -5.98
CA ARG A 91 -2.90 -19.26 -5.50
C ARG A 91 -4.37 -19.68 -5.44
N ILE A 92 -5.25 -18.81 -4.96
CA ILE A 92 -6.69 -19.11 -4.87
C ILE A 92 -7.26 -19.32 -6.28
N LYS A 93 -6.89 -18.48 -7.26
CA LYS A 93 -7.30 -18.66 -8.68
C LYS A 93 -6.72 -19.94 -9.30
N ALA A 94 -5.58 -20.42 -8.83
CA ALA A 94 -4.98 -21.66 -9.32
C ALA A 94 -5.62 -22.95 -8.76
N SER A 95 -6.36 -22.85 -7.65
CA SER A 95 -6.89 -24.01 -6.91
C SER A 95 -8.42 -24.05 -6.78
N ALA A 96 -9.12 -22.95 -7.06
CA ALA A 96 -10.56 -22.84 -6.84
C ALA A 96 -11.40 -23.09 -8.11
N HIS A 97 -12.51 -23.81 -7.94
CA HIS A 97 -13.57 -24.01 -8.93
C HIS A 97 -14.91 -23.56 -8.32
N GLY A 98 -15.77 -22.86 -9.07
CA GLY A 98 -17.17 -22.53 -8.66
C GLY A 98 -17.36 -21.35 -7.69
N GLU A 99 -18.54 -21.28 -7.05
CA GLU A 99 -19.01 -20.15 -6.19
C GLU A 99 -18.15 -19.90 -4.94
N ASP A 100 -17.46 -20.93 -4.49
CA ASP A 100 -16.57 -20.95 -3.33
C ASP A 100 -15.34 -20.01 -3.49
N TYR A 101 -14.98 -19.70 -4.74
CA TYR A 101 -13.97 -18.71 -5.10
C TYR A 101 -14.45 -17.27 -4.82
N VAL A 102 -15.68 -16.96 -5.23
CA VAL A 102 -16.25 -15.60 -5.17
C VAL A 102 -16.42 -15.16 -3.71
N GLN A 103 -16.97 -16.02 -2.87
CA GLN A 103 -17.20 -15.71 -1.45
C GLN A 103 -15.90 -15.53 -0.66
N ARG A 104 -14.86 -16.33 -0.96
CA ARG A 104 -13.53 -16.20 -0.33
C ARG A 104 -12.81 -14.92 -0.77
N GLY A 105 -12.91 -14.56 -2.05
CA GLY A 105 -12.36 -13.33 -2.59
C GLY A 105 -12.97 -12.08 -1.95
N GLN A 106 -14.30 -12.02 -1.83
CA GLN A 106 -15.00 -10.85 -1.26
C GLN A 106 -14.65 -10.61 0.22
N LYS A 107 -14.55 -11.67 1.03
CA LYS A 107 -14.14 -11.58 2.44
C LYS A 107 -12.67 -11.14 2.58
N ALA A 108 -11.78 -11.64 1.72
CA ALA A 108 -10.36 -11.24 1.73
C ALA A 108 -10.19 -9.77 1.35
N TYR A 109 -10.89 -9.31 0.31
CA TYR A 109 -10.90 -7.91 -0.12
C TYR A 109 -11.36 -6.96 1.00
N ARG A 110 -12.45 -7.31 1.71
CA ARG A 110 -12.99 -6.47 2.78
C ARG A 110 -12.04 -6.31 3.97
N ARG A 111 -11.29 -7.36 4.32
CA ARG A 111 -10.24 -7.27 5.37
C ARG A 111 -9.03 -6.46 4.91
N MET A 112 -8.66 -6.57 3.63
CA MET A 112 -7.56 -5.83 3.05
C MET A 112 -7.85 -4.33 3.03
N LYS A 113 -9.08 -3.92 2.66
CA LYS A 113 -9.48 -2.52 2.51
C LYS A 113 -9.14 -1.67 3.74
N HIS A 114 -9.64 -2.04 4.92
CA HIS A 114 -9.41 -1.23 6.12
C HIS A 114 -7.94 -1.22 6.56
N ARG A 115 -7.23 -2.34 6.40
CA ARG A 115 -5.80 -2.44 6.77
C ARG A 115 -4.91 -1.56 5.90
N ILE A 116 -5.20 -1.44 4.60
CA ILE A 116 -4.45 -0.55 3.70
C ILE A 116 -4.69 0.91 4.11
N VAL A 117 -5.97 1.31 4.24
CA VAL A 117 -6.31 2.71 4.53
C VAL A 117 -5.77 3.15 5.88
N SER A 118 -5.84 2.31 6.93
CA SER A 118 -5.26 2.63 8.23
C SER A 118 -3.75 2.81 8.17
N THR A 119 -3.05 1.99 7.38
CA THR A 119 -1.59 2.07 7.22
C THR A 119 -1.20 3.36 6.49
N ILE A 120 -1.91 3.74 5.44
CA ILE A 120 -1.67 4.98 4.69
C ILE A 120 -1.86 6.21 5.60
N ILE A 121 -2.88 6.22 6.45
CA ILE A 121 -3.12 7.32 7.39
C ILE A 121 -1.98 7.43 8.39
N ILE A 122 -1.54 6.33 8.97
CA ILE A 122 -0.41 6.31 9.93
C ILE A 122 0.87 6.86 9.26
N ILE A 123 1.18 6.42 8.04
CA ILE A 123 2.34 6.93 7.27
C ILE A 123 2.23 8.44 7.07
N SER A 124 1.06 8.91 6.64
CA SER A 124 0.82 10.33 6.44
C SER A 124 0.97 11.14 7.74
N SER A 125 0.55 10.61 8.90
CA SER A 125 0.74 11.28 10.20
C SER A 125 2.22 11.48 10.54
N ILE A 126 3.03 10.45 10.32
CA ILE A 126 4.48 10.48 10.57
C ILE A 126 5.15 11.52 9.68
N HIS A 127 4.81 11.53 8.39
CA HIS A 127 5.40 12.45 7.43
C HIS A 127 5.10 13.91 7.78
N VAL A 128 3.85 14.22 8.16
CA VAL A 128 3.47 15.55 8.64
C VAL A 128 4.25 15.97 9.88
N LEU A 129 4.48 15.04 10.82
CA LEU A 129 5.26 15.33 12.03
C LEU A 129 6.71 15.69 11.68
N GLY A 130 7.31 15.06 10.68
CA GLY A 130 8.65 15.39 10.20
C GLY A 130 8.79 16.79 9.67
N GLU A 131 7.95 17.13 8.71
CA GLU A 131 7.94 18.44 8.08
C GLU A 131 7.63 19.56 9.08
N LEU A 132 6.82 19.26 10.11
CA LEU A 132 6.57 20.18 11.21
C LEU A 132 7.80 20.40 12.10
N LEU A 133 8.67 19.39 12.26
CA LEU A 133 9.93 19.52 13.02
C LEU A 133 11.03 20.23 12.21
N GLU A 134 10.95 20.21 10.87
CA GLU A 134 11.83 20.93 9.96
C GLU A 134 11.32 22.33 9.57
N PHE A 135 10.45 22.95 10.38
CA PHE A 135 9.78 24.23 10.08
C PHE A 135 10.72 25.39 9.65
N SER A 136 12.02 25.30 9.92
CA SER A 136 13.03 26.26 9.45
C SER A 136 13.41 26.12 7.97
N LYS A 137 13.13 24.97 7.33
CA LYS A 137 13.47 24.67 5.92
C LYS A 137 12.24 24.53 5.03
N THR A 138 11.09 24.21 5.60
CA THR A 138 9.84 24.00 4.86
C THR A 138 8.96 25.24 4.89
N SER A 139 8.36 25.62 3.76
CA SER A 139 7.48 26.79 3.70
C SER A 139 6.24 26.57 4.58
N PRO A 140 5.77 27.60 5.33
CA PRO A 140 4.54 27.47 6.13
C PRO A 140 3.33 27.01 5.33
N LEU A 141 3.25 27.40 4.05
CA LEU A 141 2.18 26.97 3.14
C LEU A 141 2.27 25.48 2.82
N GLN A 142 3.48 24.93 2.67
CA GLN A 142 3.68 23.49 2.42
C GLN A 142 3.28 22.66 3.65
N VAL A 143 3.72 23.07 4.84
CA VAL A 143 3.34 22.38 6.09
C VAL A 143 1.83 22.43 6.31
N ALA A 144 1.20 23.58 6.07
CA ALA A 144 -0.26 23.73 6.14
C ALA A 144 -1.00 22.84 5.13
N ALA A 145 -0.49 22.75 3.89
CA ALA A 145 -1.06 21.89 2.86
C ALA A 145 -0.93 20.39 3.22
N LEU A 146 0.22 19.97 3.75
CA LEU A 146 0.46 18.60 4.20
C LEU A 146 -0.48 18.21 5.35
N PHE A 147 -0.61 19.09 6.34
CA PHE A 147 -1.53 18.91 7.45
C PHE A 147 -2.98 18.86 6.97
N GLY A 148 -3.37 19.76 6.06
CA GLY A 148 -4.69 19.76 5.43
C GLY A 148 -4.99 18.46 4.69
N PHE A 149 -4.04 17.96 3.89
CA PHE A 149 -4.17 16.67 3.21
C PHE A 149 -4.35 15.51 4.20
N HIS A 150 -3.58 15.49 5.29
CA HIS A 150 -3.72 14.47 6.33
C HIS A 150 -5.10 14.47 6.99
N LEU A 151 -5.65 15.66 7.27
CA LEU A 151 -7.01 15.80 7.80
C LEU A 151 -8.07 15.27 6.81
N VAL A 152 -7.90 15.49 5.50
CA VAL A 152 -8.81 14.94 4.48
C VAL A 152 -8.76 13.41 4.47
N LEU A 153 -7.58 12.81 4.56
CA LEU A 153 -7.44 11.35 4.65
C LEU A 153 -8.13 10.79 5.90
N LEU A 154 -7.92 11.42 7.05
CA LEU A 154 -8.52 11.02 8.32
C LEU A 154 -10.05 11.16 8.29
N ALA A 155 -10.57 12.29 7.81
CA ALA A 155 -11.99 12.52 7.67
C ALA A 155 -12.65 11.49 6.73
N THR A 156 -12.03 11.24 5.57
CA THR A 156 -12.51 10.24 4.60
C THR A 156 -12.61 8.85 5.23
N TYR A 157 -11.62 8.45 6.02
CA TYR A 157 -11.62 7.16 6.70
C TYR A 157 -12.67 7.07 7.79
N ILE A 158 -12.82 8.10 8.62
CA ILE A 158 -13.85 8.14 9.67
C ILE A 158 -15.23 8.04 9.04
N VAL A 159 -15.53 8.88 8.04
CA VAL A 159 -16.84 8.86 7.35
C VAL A 159 -17.12 7.48 6.77
N THR A 160 -16.18 6.91 6.02
CA THR A 160 -16.36 5.60 5.39
C THR A 160 -16.54 4.49 6.44
N ASN A 161 -15.76 4.51 7.52
CA ASN A 161 -15.83 3.50 8.57
C ASN A 161 -17.13 3.61 9.40
N VAL A 162 -17.57 4.84 9.70
CA VAL A 162 -18.83 5.10 10.42
C VAL A 162 -20.03 4.62 9.60
N LEU A 163 -20.06 4.92 8.30
CA LEU A 163 -21.12 4.43 7.40
C LEU A 163 -21.15 2.89 7.37
N GLU A 164 -19.98 2.25 7.27
CA GLU A 164 -19.89 0.78 7.26
C GLU A 164 -20.27 0.12 8.60
N THR A 165 -20.17 0.84 9.72
CA THR A 165 -20.69 0.37 11.01
C THR A 165 -22.19 0.57 11.18
N ASN A 166 -22.79 1.53 10.48
CA ASN A 166 -24.24 1.79 10.56
C ASN A 166 -25.07 0.85 9.66
N GLU A 167 -24.45 0.24 8.65
CA GLU A 167 -25.07 -0.77 7.77
C GLU A 167 -24.92 -2.22 8.27
N ARG A 168 -24.43 -2.44 9.49
CA ARG A 168 -24.32 -3.77 10.14
C ARG A 168 -25.24 -3.87 11.34
#